data_AF-A0A1V6NNX5-F1
#
_entry.id   AF-A0A1V6NNX5-F1
#
_cell.length_a   1.000
_cell.length_b   1.000
_cell.length_c   1.000
_cell.angle_alpha   90.00
_cell.angle_beta   90.00
_cell.angle_gamma   90.00
#
_symmetry.space_group_name_H-M   'P 1'
#
loop_
_entity.id
_entity.type
_entity.pdbx_description
1 polymer ?
#
loop_
_entity_poly.entity_id
_entity_poly.type
_entity_poly.pdbx_seq_one_letter_code
_entity_poly.pdbx_strand_id
1 'polypeptide(L)' 'MASSALSIPEIPSARTIRYFIDLQWNYRKILLGFEPLRGSHTSAYLSSILLELLKKHQITNRVLTITTDNASNNGS' A
#
# COMPACT_ATOMS: atom_id res chain seq x y z
N MET A 1 16.65 23.80 -31.81
CA MET A 1 16.87 22.49 -31.17
C MET A 1 16.00 22.45 -29.92
N ALA A 2 14.90 21.68 -29.94
CA ALA A 2 14.05 21.53 -28.76
C ALA A 2 14.67 20.50 -27.82
N SER A 3 14.87 20.89 -26.56
CA SER A 3 15.32 20.00 -25.49
C SER A 3 14.20 19.04 -25.15
N SER A 4 14.32 17.77 -25.54
CA SER A 4 13.44 16.70 -25.06
C SER A 4 13.87 16.37 -23.63
N ALA A 5 13.12 16.86 -22.64
CA ALA A 5 13.26 16.41 -21.27
C ALA A 5 13.07 14.89 -21.21
N LEU A 6 14.04 14.17 -20.62
CA LEU A 6 13.89 12.75 -20.31
C LEU A 6 12.66 12.59 -19.41
N SER A 7 11.60 11.98 -19.94
CA SER A 7 10.41 11.66 -19.16
C SER A 7 10.79 10.55 -18.17
N ILE A 8 10.92 10.86 -16.89
CA ILE A 8 11.09 9.83 -15.87
C ILE A 8 9.78 9.03 -15.84
N PRO A 9 9.78 7.72 -16.11
CA PRO A 9 8.55 6.95 -16.09
C PRO A 9 7.98 6.94 -14.67
N GLU A 10 6.71 7.37 -14.53
CA GLU A 10 5.99 7.25 -13.27
C GLU A 10 5.74 5.76 -12.98
N ILE A 11 6.33 5.25 -11.90
CA ILE A 11 6.12 3.88 -11.45
C ILE A 11 4.92 3.88 -10.49
N PRO A 12 3.78 3.25 -10.85
CA PRO A 12 2.64 3.15 -9.94
C PRO A 12 3.08 2.48 -8.64
N SER A 13 2.58 2.98 -7.51
CA SER A 13 2.99 2.52 -6.18
C SER A 13 1.79 2.33 -5.28
N ALA A 14 1.77 1.24 -4.51
CA ALA A 14 0.79 1.03 -3.45
C ALA A 14 1.26 1.70 -2.18
N ARG A 15 0.35 2.43 -1.53
CA ARG A 15 0.60 3.07 -0.25
C ARG A 15 -0.25 2.42 0.82
N THR A 16 0.37 1.89 1.86
CA THR A 16 -0.33 1.34 3.01
C THR A 16 -0.20 2.26 4.21
N ILE A 17 -1.32 2.77 4.72
CA ILE A 17 -1.38 3.61 5.91
C ILE A 17 -2.05 2.81 7.02
N ARG A 18 -1.44 2.80 8.21
CA ARG A 18 -2.00 2.17 9.40
C ARG A 18 -2.56 3.23 10.33
N TYR A 19 -3.75 2.94 10.84
CA TYR A 19 -4.45 3.71 11.86
C TYR A 19 -4.66 2.85 13.10
N PHE A 20 -4.34 3.37 14.28
CA PHE A 20 -4.55 2.65 15.55
C PHE A 20 -4.58 3.61 16.74
N ILE A 21 -5.13 3.15 17.86
CA ILE A 21 -5.01 3.80 19.16
C ILE A 21 -3.84 3.18 19.92
N ASP A 22 -2.94 3.99 20.46
CA ASP A 22 -1.82 3.50 21.27
C ASP A 22 -2.20 3.26 22.74
N LEU A 23 -1.25 2.77 23.56
CA LEU A 23 -1.47 2.46 24.96
C LEU A 23 -1.83 3.69 25.81
N GLN A 24 -1.57 4.89 25.31
CA GLN A 24 -1.88 6.16 25.95
C GLN A 24 -3.18 6.76 25.40
N TRP A 25 -4.01 5.96 24.73
CA TRP A 25 -5.28 6.37 24.12
C TRP A 25 -5.14 7.42 23.01
N ASN A 26 -3.95 7.57 22.41
CA ASN A 26 -3.75 8.52 21.32
C ASN A 26 -4.03 7.87 19.97
N TYR A 27 -4.75 8.60 19.13
CA TYR A 27 -4.88 8.24 17.73
C TYR A 27 -3.55 8.41 16.99
N ARG A 28 -3.15 7.37 16.26
CA ARG A 28 -1.94 7.33 15.45
C ARG A 28 -2.27 7.02 14.00
N LYS A 29 -1.61 7.74 13.10
CA LYS A 29 -1.56 7.50 11.66
C LYS A 29 -0.11 7.35 11.26
N ILE A 30 0.26 6.20 10.71
CA ILE A 30 1.64 5.95 10.24
C ILE A 30 1.65 5.40 8.82
N LEU A 31 2.64 5.81 8.03
CA LEU A 31 2.94 5.16 6.75
C LEU A 31 3.58 3.81 7.06
N LEU A 32 2.89 2.73 6.72
CA LEU A 32 3.40 1.37 6.91
C LEU A 32 4.30 0.97 5.74
N GLY A 33 3.91 1.34 4.51
CA GLY A 33 4.60 0.92 3.30
C GLY A 33 4.33 1.82 2.09
N PHE A 34 5.30 1.84 1.18
CA PHE A 34 5.21 2.48 -0.12
C PHE A 34 5.94 1.62 -1.15
N GLU A 35 5.19 0.69 -1.75
CA GLU A 35 5.73 -0.38 -2.56
C GLU A 35 5.50 -0.11 -4.05
N PRO A 36 6.53 -0.12 -4.90
CA PRO A 36 6.36 0.02 -6.34
C PRO A 36 5.62 -1.20 -6.90
N LEU A 37 4.61 -0.96 -7.71
CA LEU A 37 3.81 -2.00 -8.35
C LEU A 37 4.44 -2.38 -9.69
N ARG A 38 4.64 -3.68 -9.92
CA ARG A 38 5.16 -4.23 -11.17
C ARG A 38 4.12 -5.14 -11.81
N GLY A 39 3.92 -5.01 -13.13
CA GLY A 39 2.98 -5.84 -13.88
C GLY A 39 1.51 -5.48 -13.64
N SER A 40 0.61 -6.42 -13.92
CA SER A 40 -0.85 -6.22 -13.79
C SER A 40 -1.26 -6.07 -12.32
N HIS A 41 -1.86 -4.91 -12.00
CA HIS A 41 -2.34 -4.55 -10.66
C HIS A 41 -3.58 -5.35 -10.23
N THR A 42 -3.48 -6.68 -10.17
CA THR A 42 -4.56 -7.59 -9.76
C THR A 42 -4.77 -7.57 -8.25
N SER A 43 -5.97 -7.94 -7.79
CA SER A 43 -6.33 -8.09 -6.37
C SER A 43 -5.34 -8.98 -5.62
N ALA A 44 -4.96 -10.13 -6.22
CA ALA A 44 -4.09 -11.12 -5.65
C ALA A 44 -2.67 -10.57 -5.48
N TYR A 45 -2.18 -9.80 -6.47
CA TYR A 45 -0.88 -9.13 -6.37
C TYR A 45 -0.87 -8.09 -5.25
N LEU A 46 -1.88 -7.21 -5.20
CA LEU A 46 -1.99 -6.19 -4.15
C LEU A 46 -2.11 -6.82 -2.75
N SER A 47 -2.91 -7.90 -2.64
CA SER A 47 -3.07 -8.66 -1.40
C SER A 47 -1.77 -9.34 -0.97
N SER A 48 -0.97 -9.86 -1.92
CA SER A 48 0.32 -10.46 -1.63
C SER A 48 1.31 -9.44 -1.06
N ILE A 49 1.38 -8.24 -1.67
CA ILE A 49 2.21 -7.12 -1.19
C ILE A 49 1.78 -6.72 0.22
N LEU A 50 0.47 -6.52 0.44
CA LEU A 50 -0.06 -6.15 1.75
C LEU A 50 0.28 -7.22 2.79
N LEU A 51 0.11 -8.51 2.47
CA LEU A 51 0.42 -9.61 3.39
C LEU A 51 1.92 -9.65 3.74
N GLU A 52 2.80 -9.45 2.77
CA GLU A 52 4.25 -9.36 3.01
C GLU A 52 4.59 -8.18 3.92
N LEU A 53 3.97 -7.02 3.70
CA LEU A 53 4.16 -5.85 4.54
C LEU A 53 3.70 -6.10 5.98
N LEU A 54 2.52 -6.72 6.16
CA LEU A 54 2.01 -7.08 7.48
C LEU A 54 2.92 -8.10 8.20
N LYS A 55 3.45 -9.09 7.47
CA LYS A 55 4.42 -10.07 7.98
C LYS A 55 5.73 -9.40 8.39
N LYS A 56 6.28 -8.52 7.55
CA LYS A 56 7.50 -7.74 7.81
C LYS A 56 7.40 -6.96 9.12
N HIS A 57 6.23 -6.39 9.40
CA HIS A 57 5.97 -5.64 10.63
C HIS A 57 5.42 -6.49 11.78
N GLN A 58 5.27 -7.81 11.60
CA GLN A 58 4.75 -8.75 12.61
C GLN A 58 3.36 -8.37 13.15
N ILE A 59 2.50 -7.82 12.28
CA ILE A 59 1.15 -7.36 12.63
C ILE A 59 0.04 -8.10 11.89
N THR A 60 0.34 -9.21 11.22
CA THR A 60 -0.65 -10.03 10.49
C THR A 60 -1.87 -10.37 11.34
N ASN A 61 -1.67 -10.68 12.63
CA ASN A 61 -2.75 -11.05 13.55
C ASN A 61 -3.32 -9.84 14.33
N ARG A 62 -3.00 -8.62 13.91
CA ARG A 62 -3.40 -7.36 14.56
C ARG A 62 -4.13 -6.43 13.57
N VAL A 63 -4.72 -6.99 12.53
CA VAL A 63 -5.52 -6.26 11.54
C VAL A 63 -6.99 -6.49 11.85
N LEU A 64 -7.71 -5.40 12.13
CA LEU A 64 -9.17 -5.44 12.34
C LEU A 64 -9.92 -5.25 11.02
N THR A 65 -9.47 -4.33 10.18
CA THR A 65 -10.16 -3.94 8.95
C THR A 65 -9.13 -3.39 7.96
N ILE A 66 -9.37 -3.65 6.68
CA ILE A 66 -8.65 -3.05 5.56
C ILE A 66 -9.67 -2.24 4.76
N THR A 67 -9.32 -1.00 4.43
CA THR A 67 -10.13 -0.15 3.55
C THR A 67 -9.33 0.13 2.29
N THR A 68 -9.91 -0.15 1.15
CA THR A 68 -9.37 0.22 -0.17
C THR A 68 -10.33 1.19 -0.83
N ASP A 69 -9.89 1.83 -1.91
CA ASP A 69 -10.81 2.54 -2.80
C ASP A 69 -11.76 1.55 -3.49
N ASN A 70 -12.72 2.06 -4.27
CA ASN A 70 -13.62 1.23 -5.06
C ASN A 70 -13.03 0.91 -6.44
N ALA A 71 -11.75 0.56 -6.50
CA ALA A 71 -11.09 0.16 -7.73
C ALA A 71 -11.52 -1.27 -8.15
N SER A 72 -11.69 -1.48 -9.46
CA SER A 72 -12.17 -2.75 -10.03
C SER A 72 -11.23 -3.93 -9.76
N ASN A 73 -9.96 -3.65 -9.49
CA ASN A 73 -8.97 -4.65 -9.14
C ASN A 73 -9.02 -5.13 -7.68
N ASN A 74 -9.91 -4.61 -6.85
CA ASN A 74 -10.05 -5.05 -5.45
C ASN A 74 -10.91 -6.31 -5.30
N GLY A 75 -11.69 -6.70 -6.33
CA GLY A 75 -12.70 -7.76 -6.25
C GLY A 75 -12.61 -8.90 -7.28
N SER A 76 -11.57 -8.91 -8.12
CA SER A 76 -11.35 -9.93 -9.17
C SER A 76 -10.64 -11.17 -8.67
#